data_AF-A0A7C1IRD0-F1
#
_entry.id   AF-A0A7C1IRD0-F1
#
_cell.length_a   1.000
_cell.length_b   1.000
_cell.length_c   1.000
_cell.angle_alpha   90.00
_cell.angle_beta   90.00
_cell.angle_gamma   90.00
#
_symmetry.space_group_name_H-M   'P 1'
#
loop_
_entity.id
_entity.type
_entity.pdbx_description
1 polymer ?
#
loop_
_entity_poly.entity_id
_entity_poly.type
_entity_poly.pdbx_seq_one_letter_code
_entity_poly.pdbx_strand_id
1 'polypeptide(L)'
;MTAFLGSWLVSEYVYNPNGALVGVVHQRRELARLPNGNLRVWQFCEPCDFEHPLAKREGEYVFELQVEGRARRYLGPDVIGSGLNWGEGVLTARGLWPRLGHNFTSFSVQTGAERQVTGGKFFNASEMVANIVGVAEVKRENVKAEGWPKLEGPILAQETSERWCGTARTVDAGGKVIAERVVERRYSGLGWEDSDEAGAVRLTENGDRYFFSTANLAGLAKRMGWLMEIEAFGAGGVSVEWLEVVDGAELIGLRRRKCDEVIQQVEILQLKPQG
;
A
#
# COMPACT_ATOMS: atom_id res chain seq x y z
N MET A 1 -18.61 -2.47 6.69
CA MET A 1 -17.50 -3.23 6.09
C MET A 1 -17.98 -4.59 5.57
N THR A 2 -18.84 -4.61 4.55
CA THR A 2 -19.26 -5.83 3.83
C THR A 2 -18.34 -6.14 2.65
N ALA A 3 -17.51 -5.18 2.23
CA ALA A 3 -16.71 -5.23 1.00
C ALA A 3 -15.45 -6.14 1.03
N PHE A 4 -15.23 -6.95 2.07
CA PHE A 4 -14.00 -7.75 2.25
C PHE A 4 -14.24 -9.27 2.34
N LEU A 5 -15.48 -9.74 2.26
CA LEU A 5 -15.80 -11.17 2.34
C LEU A 5 -15.61 -11.86 0.99
N GLY A 6 -15.54 -13.19 1.01
CA GLY A 6 -15.51 -14.01 -0.19
C GLY A 6 -14.09 -14.34 -0.66
N SER A 7 -14.00 -14.73 -1.93
CA SER A 7 -12.76 -15.17 -2.57
C SER A 7 -12.11 -14.02 -3.34
N TRP A 8 -10.81 -13.88 -3.20
CA TRP A 8 -9.99 -12.88 -3.87
C TRP A 8 -8.79 -13.54 -4.54
N LEU A 9 -8.46 -13.09 -5.74
CA LEU A 9 -7.18 -13.37 -6.39
C LEU A 9 -6.26 -12.19 -6.14
N VAL A 10 -4.98 -12.44 -5.87
CA VAL A 10 -4.02 -11.38 -5.59
C VAL A 10 -2.69 -11.69 -6.26
N SER A 11 -2.08 -10.65 -6.81
CA SER A 11 -0.71 -10.68 -7.33
C SER A 11 0.13 -9.67 -6.57
N GLU A 12 1.22 -10.13 -5.95
CA GLU A 12 2.19 -9.30 -5.23
C GLU A 12 3.53 -9.32 -5.98
N TYR A 13 3.93 -8.19 -6.55
CA TYR A 13 5.22 -7.99 -7.20
C TYR A 13 6.28 -7.80 -6.13
N VAL A 14 7.30 -8.66 -6.12
CA VAL A 14 8.34 -8.72 -5.10
C VAL A 14 9.59 -8.01 -5.58
N TYR A 15 10.10 -7.09 -4.77
CA TYR A 15 11.31 -6.34 -5.04
C TYR A 15 12.36 -6.59 -3.95
N ASN A 16 13.61 -6.70 -4.38
CA ASN A 16 14.76 -6.67 -3.48
C ASN A 16 14.90 -5.28 -2.81
N PRO A 17 15.67 -5.17 -1.72
CA PRO A 17 15.91 -3.87 -1.07
C PRO A 17 16.54 -2.81 -1.97
N ASN A 18 17.27 -3.22 -3.00
CA ASN A 18 17.83 -2.33 -4.01
C ASN A 18 16.79 -1.85 -5.05
N GLY A 19 15.57 -2.40 -5.05
CA GLY A 19 14.48 -2.03 -5.95
C GLY A 19 14.39 -2.90 -7.21
N ALA A 20 15.26 -3.89 -7.38
CA ALA A 20 15.17 -4.83 -8.49
C ALA A 20 13.96 -5.77 -8.32
N LEU A 21 13.17 -5.93 -9.38
CA LEU A 21 12.08 -6.91 -9.43
C LEU A 21 12.65 -8.32 -9.34
N VAL A 22 12.07 -9.14 -8.48
CA VAL A 22 12.44 -10.55 -8.27
C VAL A 22 11.46 -11.47 -8.98
N GLY A 23 10.16 -11.20 -8.84
CA GLY A 23 9.10 -12.05 -9.37
C GLY A 23 7.73 -11.65 -8.83
N VAL A 24 6.73 -12.49 -9.06
CA VAL A 24 5.34 -12.25 -8.65
C VAL A 24 4.84 -13.42 -7.81
N VAL A 25 4.33 -13.13 -6.62
CA VAL A 25 3.62 -14.12 -5.80
C VAL A 25 2.13 -14.04 -6.12
N HIS A 26 1.56 -15.17 -6.52
CA HIS A 26 0.13 -15.31 -6.70
C HIS A 26 -0.50 -15.98 -5.48
N GLN A 27 -1.64 -15.47 -5.04
CA GLN A 27 -2.35 -16.03 -3.90
C GLN A 27 -3.86 -15.93 -4.09
N ARG A 28 -4.56 -16.98 -3.65
CA ARG A 28 -6.01 -16.94 -3.42
C ARG A 28 -6.27 -16.65 -1.95
N ARG A 29 -7.09 -15.64 -1.66
CA ARG A 29 -7.52 -15.33 -0.30
C ARG A 29 -9.01 -15.62 -0.16
N GLU A 30 -9.38 -16.34 0.88
CA GLU A 30 -10.78 -16.60 1.23
C GLU A 30 -11.06 -16.00 2.60
N LEU A 31 -12.13 -15.21 2.70
CA LEU A 31 -12.52 -14.52 3.93
C LEU A 31 -13.95 -14.90 4.30
N ALA A 32 -14.12 -15.50 5.47
CA ALA A 32 -15.43 -15.85 6.02
C ALA A 32 -15.63 -15.28 7.42
N ARG A 33 -16.86 -14.95 7.77
CA ARG A 33 -17.23 -14.53 9.13
C ARG A 33 -17.44 -15.77 10.01
N LEU A 34 -16.83 -15.77 11.18
CA LEU A 34 -17.00 -16.80 12.19
C LEU A 34 -18.18 -16.49 13.11
N PRO A 35 -18.75 -17.50 13.81
CA PRO A 35 -19.84 -17.30 14.77
C PRO A 35 -19.50 -16.33 15.91
N ASN A 36 -18.22 -16.22 16.28
CA ASN A 36 -17.73 -15.30 17.31
C ASN A 36 -17.59 -13.84 16.80
N GLY A 37 -17.97 -13.55 15.56
CA GLY A 37 -17.89 -12.23 14.94
C GLY A 37 -16.55 -11.90 14.25
N ASN A 38 -15.48 -12.67 14.52
CA ASN A 38 -14.19 -12.53 13.86
C ASN A 38 -14.30 -12.90 12.37
N LEU A 39 -13.28 -12.51 11.59
CA LEU A 39 -13.09 -13.02 10.25
C LEU A 39 -12.01 -14.11 10.26
N ARG A 40 -12.22 -15.19 9.52
CA ARG A 40 -11.19 -16.16 9.20
C ARG A 40 -10.67 -15.87 7.81
N VAL A 41 -9.34 -15.85 7.69
CA VAL A 41 -8.64 -15.66 6.43
C VAL A 41 -7.90 -16.96 6.14
N TRP A 42 -8.14 -17.52 4.97
CA TRP A 42 -7.30 -18.55 4.35
C TRP A 42 -6.54 -17.90 3.21
N GLN A 43 -5.24 -18.08 3.16
CA GLN A 43 -4.39 -17.63 2.06
C GLN A 43 -3.68 -18.83 1.46
N PHE A 44 -3.90 -19.08 0.18
CA PHE A 44 -3.25 -20.12 -0.60
C PHE A 44 -2.30 -19.46 -1.58
N CYS A 45 -1.00 -19.58 -1.35
CA CYS A 45 0.02 -19.04 -2.22
C CYS A 45 0.48 -20.11 -3.21
N GLU A 46 0.50 -19.76 -4.49
CA GLU A 46 1.03 -20.62 -5.54
C GLU A 46 2.55 -20.78 -5.41
N PRO A 47 3.12 -21.89 -5.91
CA PRO A 47 4.57 -22.03 -6.04
C PRO A 47 5.15 -20.90 -6.88
N CYS A 48 6.31 -20.39 -6.46
CA CYS A 48 7.04 -19.33 -7.15
C CYS A 48 8.21 -19.92 -7.95
N ASP A 49 8.56 -19.29 -9.07
CA ASP A 49 9.63 -19.71 -9.98
C ASP A 49 10.94 -18.93 -9.79
N PHE A 50 11.11 -18.25 -8.65
CA PHE A 50 12.28 -17.43 -8.33
C PHE A 50 12.90 -17.80 -6.97
N GLU A 51 14.21 -17.60 -6.84
CA GLU A 51 14.93 -17.81 -5.58
C GLU A 51 14.96 -16.54 -4.73
N HIS A 52 14.20 -16.51 -3.64
CA HIS A 52 14.12 -15.36 -2.74
C HIS A 52 13.51 -15.75 -1.38
N PRO A 53 13.77 -15.04 -0.26
CA PRO A 53 13.12 -15.34 1.02
C PRO A 53 11.58 -15.41 0.96
N LEU A 54 10.96 -14.57 0.13
CA LEU A 54 9.50 -14.60 -0.07
C LEU A 54 8.99 -15.75 -0.94
N ALA A 55 9.85 -16.49 -1.66
CA ALA A 55 9.43 -17.68 -2.40
C ALA A 55 8.99 -18.82 -1.46
N LYS A 56 9.46 -18.81 -0.20
CA LYS A 56 9.04 -19.73 0.87
C LYS A 56 7.57 -19.56 1.30
N ARG A 57 6.86 -18.61 0.68
CA ARG A 57 5.44 -18.36 0.92
C ARG A 57 4.51 -19.38 0.31
N GLU A 58 4.99 -20.36 -0.45
CA GLU A 58 4.14 -21.43 -0.98
C GLU A 58 3.28 -22.11 0.11
N GLY A 59 2.06 -22.48 -0.26
CA GLY A 59 1.15 -23.26 0.58
C GLY A 59 0.06 -22.46 1.28
N GLU A 60 -0.54 -23.06 2.29
CA GLU A 60 -1.72 -22.53 3.00
C GLU A 60 -1.34 -21.81 4.31
N TYR A 61 -1.94 -20.65 4.55
CA TYR A 61 -1.81 -19.86 5.77
C TYR A 61 -3.19 -19.47 6.29
N VAL A 62 -3.40 -19.62 7.60
CA VAL A 62 -4.71 -19.44 8.22
C VAL A 62 -4.58 -18.60 9.49
N PHE A 63 -5.38 -17.53 9.58
CA PHE A 63 -5.41 -16.67 10.75
C PHE A 63 -6.78 -16.00 10.93
N GLU A 64 -7.05 -15.52 12.15
CA GLU A 64 -8.22 -14.72 12.46
C GLU A 64 -7.92 -13.22 12.35
N LEU A 65 -8.95 -12.45 12.00
CA LEU A 65 -8.98 -11.01 12.16
C LEU A 65 -10.07 -10.66 13.17
N GLN A 66 -9.67 -10.09 14.30
CA GLN A 66 -10.57 -9.45 15.24
C GLN A 66 -10.64 -7.95 14.92
N VAL A 67 -11.85 -7.40 14.79
CA VAL A 67 -12.07 -5.98 14.49
C VAL A 67 -12.65 -5.31 15.73
N GLU A 68 -11.94 -4.32 16.28
CA GLU A 68 -12.33 -3.54 17.45
C GLU A 68 -12.26 -2.04 17.11
N GLY A 69 -13.42 -1.45 16.79
CA GLY A 69 -13.46 -0.08 16.29
C GLY A 69 -12.63 0.05 15.00
N ARG A 70 -11.62 0.93 15.03
CA ARG A 70 -10.68 1.10 13.91
C ARG A 70 -9.50 0.13 13.92
N ALA A 71 -9.29 -0.57 15.03
CA ALA A 71 -8.19 -1.50 15.17
C ALA A 71 -8.57 -2.87 14.59
N ARG A 72 -7.61 -3.52 13.94
CA ARG A 72 -7.71 -4.89 13.46
C ARG A 72 -6.56 -5.70 14.04
N ARG A 73 -6.84 -6.77 14.78
CA ARG A 73 -5.82 -7.68 15.31
C ARG A 73 -5.73 -8.93 14.45
N TYR A 74 -4.51 -9.32 14.11
CA TYR A 74 -4.23 -10.58 13.42
C TYR A 74 -3.91 -11.62 14.49
N LEU A 75 -4.68 -12.71 14.52
CA LEU A 75 -4.66 -13.72 15.57
C LEU A 75 -4.47 -15.09 14.91
N GLY A 76 -3.26 -15.63 14.93
CA GLY A 76 -3.03 -16.97 14.43
C GLY A 76 -1.56 -17.37 14.42
N PRO A 77 -1.28 -18.66 14.23
CA PRO A 77 0.09 -19.16 14.14
C PRO A 77 0.82 -18.64 12.89
N ASP A 78 0.07 -18.33 11.82
CA ASP A 78 0.66 -17.87 10.56
C ASP A 78 0.86 -16.35 10.49
N VAL A 79 0.03 -15.56 11.20
CA VAL A 79 0.15 -14.10 11.25
C VAL A 79 -0.26 -13.57 12.62
N ILE A 80 0.63 -12.77 13.23
CA ILE A 80 0.38 -12.07 14.49
C ILE A 80 0.67 -10.58 14.27
N GLY A 81 -0.23 -9.70 14.69
CA GLY A 81 0.01 -8.27 14.51
C GLY A 81 -1.23 -7.41 14.70
N SER A 82 -1.14 -6.18 14.21
CA SER A 82 -2.22 -5.21 14.28
C SER A 82 -2.27 -4.31 13.05
N GLY A 83 -3.44 -3.74 12.79
CA GLY A 83 -3.66 -2.74 11.77
C GLY A 83 -4.65 -1.69 12.23
N LEU A 84 -4.59 -0.55 11.53
CA LEU A 84 -5.43 0.61 11.74
C LEU A 84 -6.17 0.91 10.45
N ASN A 85 -7.49 1.00 10.54
CA ASN A 85 -8.33 1.53 9.49
C ASN A 85 -8.27 3.07 9.51
N TRP A 86 -8.11 3.68 8.34
CA TRP A 86 -8.00 5.13 8.15
C TRP A 86 -9.18 5.66 7.32
N GLY A 87 -10.35 5.03 7.44
CA GLY A 87 -11.51 5.30 6.61
C GLY A 87 -11.88 4.11 5.74
N GLU A 88 -12.96 4.27 5.00
CA GLU A 88 -13.51 3.21 4.16
C GLU A 88 -12.46 2.69 3.16
N GLY A 89 -12.24 1.38 3.17
CA GLY A 89 -11.32 0.73 2.23
C GLY A 89 -9.83 0.94 2.49
N VAL A 90 -9.42 1.74 3.48
CA VAL A 90 -8.00 2.06 3.75
C VAL A 90 -7.52 1.45 5.05
N LEU A 91 -6.38 0.76 5.00
CA LEU A 91 -5.76 0.16 6.17
C LEU A 91 -4.24 0.17 6.07
N THR A 92 -3.58 0.40 7.20
CA THR A 92 -2.16 0.06 7.39
C THR A 92 -2.02 -0.99 8.47
N ALA A 93 -1.04 -1.88 8.36
CA ALA A 93 -0.77 -2.89 9.36
C ALA A 93 0.71 -3.15 9.56
N ARG A 94 1.01 -3.85 10.66
CA ARG A 94 2.32 -4.38 10.98
C ARG A 94 2.19 -5.66 11.80
N GLY A 95 3.21 -6.49 11.76
CA GLY A 95 3.21 -7.73 12.53
C GLY A 95 4.38 -8.63 12.20
N LEU A 96 4.17 -9.91 12.44
CA LEU A 96 5.10 -11.01 12.22
C LEU A 96 4.38 -12.10 11.43
N TRP A 97 5.09 -12.69 10.48
CA TRP A 97 4.78 -13.98 9.88
C TRP A 97 5.65 -15.05 10.56
N PRO A 98 5.17 -15.77 11.59
CA PRO A 98 6.05 -16.65 12.38
C PRO A 98 6.66 -17.78 11.55
N ARG A 99 5.86 -18.38 10.65
CA ARG A 99 6.32 -19.46 9.76
C ARG A 99 7.34 -19.00 8.72
N LEU A 100 7.23 -17.75 8.26
CA LEU A 100 8.21 -17.16 7.32
C LEU A 100 9.44 -16.60 8.03
N GLY A 101 9.33 -16.27 9.32
CA GLY A 101 10.40 -15.67 10.11
C GLY A 101 10.62 -14.18 9.83
N HIS A 102 9.62 -13.45 9.33
CA HIS A 102 9.76 -12.05 8.93
C HIS A 102 8.72 -11.14 9.58
N ASN A 103 9.19 -10.00 10.11
CA ASN A 103 8.31 -8.89 10.46
C ASN A 103 7.79 -8.24 9.18
N PHE A 104 6.64 -7.59 9.25
CA PHE A 104 6.10 -6.85 8.12
C PHE A 104 5.49 -5.51 8.53
N THR A 105 5.45 -4.61 7.56
CA THR A 105 4.51 -3.50 7.49
C THR A 105 3.71 -3.63 6.20
N SER A 106 2.47 -3.18 6.18
CA SER A 106 1.64 -3.24 4.98
C SER A 106 0.61 -2.11 4.90
N PHE A 107 0.10 -1.91 3.70
CA PHE A 107 -1.05 -1.06 3.44
C PHE A 107 -2.00 -1.75 2.46
N SER A 108 -3.26 -1.33 2.48
CA SER A 108 -4.25 -1.68 1.47
C SER A 108 -5.19 -0.51 1.26
N VAL A 109 -5.50 -0.22 0.00
CA VAL A 109 -6.48 0.78 -0.41
C VAL A 109 -7.44 0.14 -1.39
N GLN A 110 -8.73 0.14 -1.07
CA GLN A 110 -9.78 -0.26 -1.98
C GLN A 110 -9.99 0.85 -3.02
N THR A 111 -9.85 0.51 -4.30
CA THR A 111 -9.96 1.48 -5.40
C THR A 111 -11.31 1.36 -6.12
N GLY A 112 -11.97 0.21 -5.98
CA GLY A 112 -13.36 -0.01 -6.37
C GLY A 112 -14.01 -1.11 -5.54
N ALA A 113 -15.28 -1.40 -5.81
CA ALA A 113 -16.02 -2.45 -5.08
C ALA A 113 -15.34 -3.83 -5.17
N GLU A 114 -14.58 -4.08 -6.23
CA GLU A 114 -13.98 -5.38 -6.54
C GLU A 114 -12.48 -5.35 -6.74
N ARG A 115 -11.82 -4.20 -6.51
CA ARG A 115 -10.38 -4.03 -6.72
C ARG A 115 -9.72 -3.32 -5.54
N GLN A 116 -8.56 -3.82 -5.16
CA GLN A 116 -7.77 -3.29 -4.06
C GLN A 116 -6.29 -3.30 -4.42
N VAL A 117 -5.62 -2.18 -4.19
CA VAL A 117 -4.17 -2.10 -4.20
C VAL A 117 -3.65 -2.44 -2.81
N THR A 118 -2.57 -3.22 -2.75
CA THR A 118 -1.89 -3.63 -1.53
C THR A 118 -0.40 -3.40 -1.66
N GLY A 119 0.30 -3.32 -0.54
CA GLY A 119 1.75 -3.32 -0.54
C GLY A 119 2.30 -3.42 0.86
N GLY A 120 3.62 -3.43 0.99
CA GLY A 120 4.26 -3.61 2.27
C GLY A 120 5.72 -4.01 2.17
N LYS A 121 6.35 -4.12 3.34
CA LYS A 121 7.75 -4.50 3.48
C LYS A 121 7.89 -5.66 4.43
N PHE A 122 8.91 -6.47 4.20
CA PHE A 122 9.32 -7.56 5.07
C PHE A 122 10.69 -7.28 5.66
N PHE A 123 10.90 -7.70 6.90
CA PHE A 123 12.12 -7.41 7.64
C PHE A 123 12.59 -8.57 8.51
N ASN A 124 13.91 -8.70 8.63
CA ASN A 124 14.59 -9.37 9.73
C ASN A 124 14.99 -8.31 10.75
N ALA A 125 14.17 -8.16 11.79
CA ALA A 125 14.22 -7.01 12.70
C ALA A 125 14.18 -5.67 11.94
N SER A 126 15.31 -4.96 11.82
CA SER A 126 15.44 -3.69 11.09
C SER A 126 15.95 -3.83 9.65
N GLU A 127 16.42 -5.00 9.26
CA GLU A 127 16.93 -5.24 7.91
C GLU A 127 15.78 -5.58 6.96
N MET A 128 15.53 -4.70 5.98
CA MET A 128 14.52 -4.97 4.96
C MET A 128 15.00 -6.11 4.06
N VAL A 129 14.16 -7.12 3.90
CA VAL A 129 14.43 -8.28 3.02
C VAL A 129 13.65 -8.19 1.71
N ALA A 130 12.51 -7.49 1.70
CA ALA A 130 11.65 -7.37 0.53
C ALA A 130 10.74 -6.15 0.62
N ASN A 131 10.41 -5.58 -0.53
CA ASN A 131 9.25 -4.70 -0.69
C ASN A 131 8.26 -5.36 -1.66
N ILE A 132 6.96 -5.18 -1.43
CA ILE A 132 5.90 -5.66 -2.29
C ILE A 132 4.93 -4.53 -2.63
N VAL A 133 4.45 -4.56 -3.87
CA VAL A 133 3.23 -3.87 -4.30
C VAL A 133 2.39 -4.86 -5.07
N GLY A 134 1.08 -4.81 -4.92
CA GLY A 134 0.21 -5.80 -5.49
C GLY A 134 -1.20 -5.31 -5.68
N VAL A 135 -1.97 -6.13 -6.36
CA VAL A 135 -3.37 -5.90 -6.64
C VAL A 135 -4.18 -7.14 -6.29
N ALA A 136 -5.35 -6.92 -5.72
CA ALA A 136 -6.33 -7.91 -5.38
C ALA A 136 -7.64 -7.63 -6.12
N GLU A 137 -8.26 -8.68 -6.65
CA GLU A 137 -9.59 -8.63 -7.27
C GLU A 137 -10.50 -9.73 -6.73
N VAL A 138 -11.80 -9.43 -6.66
CA VAL A 138 -12.81 -10.42 -6.25
C VAL A 138 -12.89 -11.54 -7.29
N LYS A 139 -12.74 -12.79 -6.84
CA LYS A 139 -12.94 -13.98 -7.68
C LYS A 139 -14.43 -14.20 -7.90
N ARG A 140 -14.91 -13.99 -9.12
CA ARG A 140 -16.30 -14.27 -9.51
C ARG A 140 -16.48 -15.74 -9.84
N GLU A 141 -17.49 -16.39 -9.24
CA GLU A 141 -17.75 -17.84 -9.37
C GLU A 141 -18.12 -18.28 -10.80
N ASN A 142 -18.53 -17.34 -11.67
CA ASN A 142 -19.00 -17.63 -13.04
C ASN A 142 -18.17 -17.00 -14.16
N VAL A 143 -17.02 -16.40 -13.82
CA VAL A 143 -16.06 -15.93 -14.80
C VAL A 143 -14.88 -16.89 -14.70
N LYS A 144 -14.56 -17.62 -15.78
CA LYS A 144 -13.23 -18.23 -15.88
C LYS A 144 -12.26 -17.06 -15.83
N ALA A 145 -11.66 -16.80 -14.67
CA ALA A 145 -10.67 -15.74 -14.56
C ALA A 145 -9.57 -16.06 -15.57
N GLU A 146 -9.44 -15.21 -16.60
CA GLU A 146 -8.34 -15.29 -17.56
C GLU A 146 -7.08 -14.77 -16.86
N GLY A 147 -6.57 -15.58 -15.91
CA GLY A 147 -5.34 -15.31 -15.17
C GLY A 147 -5.50 -14.54 -13.86
N TRP A 148 -4.35 -14.13 -13.34
CA TRP A 148 -4.20 -13.38 -12.10
C TRP A 148 -4.31 -11.87 -12.35
N PRO A 149 -4.83 -11.08 -11.39
CA PRO A 149 -4.93 -9.64 -11.54
C PRO A 149 -3.55 -9.01 -11.71
N LYS A 150 -3.43 -7.91 -12.44
CA LYS A 150 -2.15 -7.23 -12.69
C LYS A 150 -2.28 -5.75 -12.42
N LEU A 151 -1.19 -5.13 -11.97
CA LEU A 151 -1.07 -3.69 -11.99
C LEU A 151 -0.96 -3.25 -13.45
N GLU A 152 -1.70 -2.22 -13.82
CA GLU A 152 -1.84 -1.79 -15.21
C GLU A 152 -1.07 -0.49 -15.49
N GLY A 153 -0.80 -0.26 -16.77
CA GLY A 153 -0.21 0.98 -17.25
C GLY A 153 1.27 1.20 -16.87
N PRO A 154 1.79 2.39 -17.18
CA PRO A 154 3.16 2.78 -16.86
C PRO A 154 3.44 2.82 -15.35
N ILE A 155 4.72 2.63 -14.98
CA ILE A 155 5.16 2.71 -13.58
C ILE A 155 5.26 4.17 -13.07
N LEU A 156 5.38 5.13 -14.00
CA LEU A 156 5.44 6.55 -13.72
C LEU A 156 4.08 7.19 -14.06
N ALA A 157 3.47 7.87 -13.08
CA ALA A 157 2.17 8.50 -13.26
C ALA A 157 2.16 9.54 -14.40
N GLN A 158 3.28 10.26 -14.57
CA GLN A 158 3.45 11.26 -15.62
C GLN A 158 3.50 10.67 -17.04
N GLU A 159 3.82 9.37 -17.18
CA GLU A 159 3.75 8.68 -18.47
C GLU A 159 2.29 8.35 -18.87
N THR A 160 1.39 8.24 -17.88
CA THR A 160 -0.06 8.09 -18.13
C THR A 160 -0.71 9.44 -18.41
N SER A 161 -0.44 10.46 -17.59
CA SER A 161 -0.89 11.83 -17.82
C SER A 161 -0.03 12.84 -17.04
N GLU A 162 0.22 14.00 -17.65
CA GLU A 162 0.86 15.13 -16.97
C GLU A 162 -0.06 15.79 -15.94
N ARG A 163 -1.38 15.55 -16.02
CA ARG A 163 -2.39 16.17 -15.15
C ARG A 163 -3.30 15.13 -14.54
N TRP A 164 -3.52 15.24 -13.24
CA TRP A 164 -4.37 14.34 -12.49
C TRP A 164 -5.33 15.13 -11.62
N CYS A 165 -6.53 14.60 -11.40
CA CYS A 165 -7.54 15.23 -10.56
C CYS A 165 -8.31 14.17 -9.77
N GLY A 166 -8.70 14.52 -8.55
CA GLY A 166 -9.46 13.65 -7.69
C GLY A 166 -9.54 14.21 -6.28
N THR A 167 -9.48 13.34 -5.28
CA THR A 167 -9.71 13.73 -3.90
C THR A 167 -8.51 13.43 -3.00
N ALA A 168 -8.31 14.31 -2.03
CA ALA A 168 -7.49 14.06 -0.85
C ALA A 168 -8.38 14.10 0.39
N ARG A 169 -8.41 13.00 1.13
CA ARG A 169 -9.11 12.86 2.41
C ARG A 169 -8.10 12.79 3.54
N THR A 170 -8.22 13.70 4.50
CA THR A 170 -7.37 13.73 5.70
C THR A 170 -8.12 13.18 6.89
N VAL A 171 -7.49 12.26 7.59
CA VAL A 171 -8.01 11.55 8.75
C VAL A 171 -7.09 11.79 9.93
N ASP A 172 -7.64 12.14 11.09
CA ASP A 172 -6.84 12.35 12.30
C ASP A 172 -6.31 11.03 12.89
N ALA A 173 -5.47 11.15 13.92
CA ALA A 173 -4.94 10.01 14.67
C ALA A 173 -6.03 9.09 15.27
N GLY A 174 -7.24 9.60 15.50
CA GLY A 174 -8.40 8.85 16.00
C GLY A 174 -9.18 8.12 14.93
N GLY A 175 -8.89 8.35 13.65
CA GLY A 175 -9.63 7.77 12.52
C GLY A 175 -10.83 8.61 12.06
N LYS A 176 -10.99 9.84 12.56
CA LYS A 176 -12.04 10.75 12.12
C LYS A 176 -11.59 11.53 10.89
N VAL A 177 -12.47 11.62 9.88
CA VAL A 177 -12.24 12.50 8.73
C VAL A 177 -12.31 13.95 9.18
N ILE A 178 -11.23 14.71 8.96
CA ILE A 178 -11.11 16.11 9.35
C ILE A 178 -11.08 17.06 8.14
N ALA A 179 -10.76 16.55 6.96
CA ALA A 179 -10.86 17.29 5.70
C ALA A 179 -11.08 16.33 4.53
N GLU A 180 -11.80 16.79 3.51
CA GLU A 180 -11.88 16.17 2.20
C GLU A 180 -11.91 17.29 1.17
N ARG A 181 -11.05 17.20 0.14
CA ARG A 181 -10.88 18.26 -0.85
C ARG A 181 -10.56 17.71 -2.22
N VAL A 182 -10.84 18.51 -3.24
CA VAL A 182 -10.40 18.24 -4.61
C VAL A 182 -8.93 18.62 -4.72
N VAL A 183 -8.15 17.75 -5.35
CA VAL A 183 -6.73 17.99 -5.65
C VAL A 183 -6.52 17.89 -7.15
N GLU A 184 -5.87 18.90 -7.71
CA GLU A 184 -5.30 18.85 -9.05
C GLU A 184 -3.78 18.72 -8.92
N ARG A 185 -3.21 17.71 -9.58
CA ARG A 185 -1.77 17.50 -9.67
C ARG A 185 -1.29 17.78 -11.08
N ARG A 186 -0.18 18.50 -11.19
CA ARG A 186 0.55 18.68 -12.45
C ARG A 186 1.99 18.22 -12.30
N TYR A 187 2.43 17.34 -13.19
CA TYR A 187 3.81 16.88 -13.26
C TYR A 187 4.70 17.86 -14.04
N SER A 188 5.95 17.97 -13.62
CA SER A 188 7.02 18.71 -14.30
C SER A 188 8.32 17.94 -14.13
N GLY A 189 8.70 17.18 -15.16
CA GLY A 189 9.77 16.19 -15.06
C GLY A 189 9.44 15.10 -14.03
N LEU A 190 10.36 14.85 -13.09
CA LEU A 190 10.14 13.91 -11.97
C LEU A 190 9.38 14.52 -10.80
N GLY A 191 9.22 15.85 -10.76
CA GLY A 191 8.49 16.57 -9.72
C GLY A 191 7.03 16.79 -10.08
N TRP A 192 6.27 17.32 -9.12
CA TRP A 192 4.88 17.71 -9.34
C TRP A 192 4.44 18.82 -8.38
N GLU A 193 3.32 19.43 -8.70
CA GLU A 193 2.66 20.41 -7.85
C GLU A 193 1.21 19.98 -7.65
N ASP A 194 0.78 19.93 -6.38
CA ASP A 194 -0.60 19.72 -5.99
C ASP A 194 -1.22 21.10 -5.68
N SER A 195 -2.43 21.37 -6.17
CA SER A 195 -3.12 22.67 -6.12
C SER A 195 -3.29 23.30 -4.73
N ASP A 196 -3.03 22.55 -3.66
CA ASP A 196 -3.27 22.96 -2.27
C ASP A 196 -2.16 22.50 -1.30
N GLU A 197 -0.99 22.09 -1.81
CA GLU A 197 0.17 21.85 -0.95
C GLU A 197 1.06 23.09 -0.86
N ALA A 198 1.72 23.26 0.29
CA ALA A 198 2.61 24.39 0.60
C ALA A 198 3.89 24.46 -0.24
N GLY A 199 3.97 23.76 -1.37
CA GLY A 199 5.05 23.89 -2.34
C GLY A 199 5.15 22.71 -3.30
N ALA A 200 5.69 22.98 -4.49
CA ALA A 200 6.00 21.96 -5.48
C ALA A 200 6.96 20.89 -4.91
N VAL A 201 6.62 19.63 -5.17
CA VAL A 201 7.50 18.48 -4.96
C VAL A 201 8.58 18.46 -6.04
N ARG A 202 9.83 18.35 -5.60
CA ARG A 202 10.99 18.16 -6.46
C ARG A 202 11.66 16.85 -6.13
N LEU A 203 11.91 16.05 -7.17
CA LEU A 203 12.74 14.87 -7.11
C LEU A 203 14.01 15.08 -7.93
N THR A 204 15.16 14.80 -7.34
CA THR A 204 16.46 14.81 -8.02
C THR A 204 17.09 13.44 -7.89
N GLU A 205 17.55 12.86 -8.99
CA GLU A 205 18.17 11.53 -9.00
C GLU A 205 19.42 11.47 -8.11
N ASN A 206 19.57 10.35 -7.40
CA ASN A 206 20.71 10.05 -6.54
C ASN A 206 20.93 8.52 -6.48
N GLY A 207 21.55 7.97 -7.52
CA GLY A 207 21.79 6.52 -7.62
C GLY A 207 20.49 5.73 -7.73
N ASP A 208 20.25 4.80 -6.80
CA ASP A 208 19.03 3.97 -6.73
C ASP A 208 17.85 4.66 -6.02
N ARG A 209 17.99 5.96 -5.73
CA ARG A 209 17.06 6.77 -4.95
C ARG A 209 16.91 8.16 -5.58
N TYR A 210 16.02 8.95 -4.98
CA TYR A 210 15.87 10.37 -5.30
C TYR A 210 16.00 11.19 -4.01
N PHE A 211 16.62 12.37 -4.11
CA PHE A 211 16.40 13.42 -3.13
C PHE A 211 15.02 14.01 -3.33
N PHE A 212 14.24 14.04 -2.25
CA PHE A 212 12.93 14.64 -2.20
C PHE A 212 13.00 16.00 -1.50
N SER A 213 12.32 17.01 -2.03
CA SER A 213 12.16 18.29 -1.34
C SER A 213 10.84 18.97 -1.69
N THR A 214 10.30 19.71 -0.72
CA THR A 214 9.27 20.73 -0.87
C THR A 214 9.77 22.02 -0.22
N ALA A 215 8.91 23.03 -0.06
CA ALA A 215 9.26 24.23 0.72
C ALA A 215 9.60 23.93 2.19
N ASN A 216 9.01 22.89 2.78
CA ASN A 216 9.06 22.63 4.23
C ASN A 216 9.58 21.23 4.60
N LEU A 217 9.80 20.36 3.62
CA LEU A 217 10.23 18.99 3.83
C LEU A 217 11.44 18.67 2.95
N ALA A 218 12.36 17.88 3.48
CA ALA A 218 13.45 17.29 2.73
C ALA A 218 13.59 15.81 3.11
N GLY A 219 13.96 14.96 2.17
CA GLY A 219 13.94 13.52 2.39
C GLY A 219 14.53 12.70 1.26
N LEU A 220 14.22 11.41 1.31
CA LEU A 220 14.58 10.45 0.28
C LEU A 220 13.33 9.81 -0.29
N ALA A 221 13.35 9.55 -1.59
CA ALA A 221 12.35 8.75 -2.27
C ALA A 221 12.97 7.53 -2.93
N LYS A 222 12.18 6.48 -3.10
CA LYS A 222 12.55 5.28 -3.84
C LYS A 222 11.38 4.73 -4.65
N ARG A 223 11.65 4.42 -5.91
CA ARG A 223 10.71 3.81 -6.86
C ARG A 223 10.95 2.30 -6.93
N MET A 224 9.89 1.51 -6.81
CA MET A 224 9.90 0.05 -6.91
C MET A 224 8.74 -0.39 -7.80
N GLY A 225 8.98 -0.43 -9.11
CA GLY A 225 7.93 -0.57 -10.12
C GLY A 225 6.86 0.50 -9.93
N TRP A 226 5.60 0.08 -9.82
CA TRP A 226 4.44 0.97 -9.63
C TRP A 226 4.40 1.70 -8.27
N LEU A 227 5.22 1.32 -7.29
CA LEU A 227 5.24 1.92 -5.95
C LEU A 227 6.30 3.01 -5.82
N MET A 228 5.91 4.19 -5.33
CA MET A 228 6.80 5.21 -4.77
C MET A 228 6.75 5.12 -3.27
N GLU A 229 7.90 5.30 -2.64
CA GLU A 229 7.97 5.57 -1.23
C GLU A 229 8.82 6.80 -0.99
N ILE A 230 8.38 7.65 -0.08
CA ILE A 230 9.05 8.88 0.32
C ILE A 230 9.07 8.88 1.85
N GLU A 231 10.24 9.16 2.41
CA GLU A 231 10.41 9.50 3.81
C GLU A 231 11.05 10.87 3.89
N ALA A 232 10.34 11.83 4.49
CA ALA A 232 10.75 13.21 4.53
C ALA A 232 10.58 13.82 5.93
N PHE A 233 11.42 14.80 6.23
CA PHE A 233 11.51 15.45 7.52
C PHE A 233 11.41 16.97 7.36
N GLY A 234 10.75 17.60 8.32
CA GLY A 234 10.63 19.04 8.43
C GLY A 234 11.07 19.55 9.81
N ALA A 235 11.00 20.85 9.99
CA ALA A 235 11.28 21.47 11.28
C ALA A 235 10.29 21.00 12.37
N GLY A 236 10.70 21.11 13.64
CA GLY A 236 9.82 20.87 14.79
C GLY A 236 9.39 19.42 14.98
N GLY A 237 10.25 18.44 14.62
CA GLY A 237 9.96 17.02 14.84
C GLY A 237 8.96 16.42 13.86
N VAL A 238 8.63 17.12 12.77
CA VAL A 238 7.68 16.65 11.76
C VAL A 238 8.36 15.64 10.82
N SER A 239 7.73 14.48 10.63
CA SER A 239 8.09 13.53 9.59
C SER A 239 6.87 13.13 8.75
N VAL A 240 7.11 12.77 7.50
CA VAL A 240 6.10 12.31 6.55
C VAL A 240 6.57 11.01 5.92
N GLU A 241 5.78 9.96 6.07
CA GLU A 241 5.90 8.73 5.31
C GLU A 241 4.84 8.72 4.22
N TRP A 242 5.26 8.70 2.96
CA TRP A 242 4.36 8.81 1.81
C TRP A 242 4.57 7.64 0.86
N LEU A 243 3.48 6.98 0.50
CA LEU A 243 3.42 5.90 -0.47
C LEU A 243 2.53 6.33 -1.64
N GLU A 244 2.94 6.03 -2.87
CA GLU A 244 2.08 6.18 -4.06
C GLU A 244 2.11 4.94 -4.93
N VAL A 245 0.94 4.49 -5.38
CA VAL A 245 0.82 3.41 -6.36
C VAL A 245 0.06 3.93 -7.58
N VAL A 246 0.62 3.68 -8.76
CA VAL A 246 -0.08 3.87 -10.03
C VAL A 246 -0.65 2.52 -10.45
N ASP A 247 -1.93 2.50 -10.81
CA ASP A 247 -2.60 1.32 -11.32
C ASP A 247 -3.56 1.72 -12.45
N GLY A 248 -3.09 1.60 -13.69
CA GLY A 248 -3.80 2.02 -14.89
C GLY A 248 -4.14 3.51 -14.85
N ALA A 249 -5.44 3.82 -14.74
CA ALA A 249 -5.97 5.18 -14.69
C ALA A 249 -6.22 5.68 -13.25
N GLU A 250 -5.60 5.06 -12.25
CA GLU A 250 -5.71 5.46 -10.85
C GLU A 250 -4.34 5.72 -10.24
N LEU A 251 -4.21 6.83 -9.53
CA LEU A 251 -3.06 7.15 -8.69
C LEU A 251 -3.54 7.21 -7.25
N ILE A 252 -3.02 6.31 -6.42
CA ILE A 252 -3.40 6.17 -5.03
C ILE A 252 -2.23 6.57 -4.15
N GLY A 253 -2.45 7.52 -3.25
CA GLY A 253 -1.46 7.98 -2.29
C GLY A 253 -1.90 7.74 -0.85
N LEU A 254 -0.94 7.44 0.01
CA LEU A 254 -1.12 7.41 1.46
C LEU A 254 0.02 8.19 2.12
N ARG A 255 -0.31 9.30 2.80
CA ARG A 255 0.66 10.17 3.49
C ARG A 255 0.39 10.17 4.98
N ARG A 256 1.34 9.67 5.77
CA ARG A 256 1.25 9.66 7.22
C ARG A 256 2.14 10.78 7.76
N ARG A 257 1.52 11.80 8.34
CA ARG A 257 2.25 12.88 9.01
C ARG A 257 2.38 12.55 10.48
N LYS A 258 3.61 12.61 10.99
CA LYS A 258 3.95 12.41 12.39
C LYS A 258 4.57 13.67 12.97
N CYS A 259 4.43 13.81 14.28
CA CYS A 259 5.22 14.73 15.10
C CYS A 259 5.82 13.90 16.23
N ASP A 260 7.13 13.94 16.39
CA ASP A 260 7.85 13.17 17.41
C ASP A 260 7.48 11.67 17.39
N GLU A 261 7.43 11.10 16.18
CA GLU A 261 7.01 9.72 15.89
C GLU A 261 5.55 9.35 16.21
N VAL A 262 4.74 10.29 16.68
CA VAL A 262 3.31 10.11 16.89
C VAL A 262 2.55 10.52 15.64
N ILE A 263 1.81 9.59 15.03
CA ILE A 263 0.92 9.87 13.90
C ILE A 263 -0.10 10.93 14.33
N GLN A 264 -0.12 12.04 13.61
CA GLN A 264 -1.07 13.13 13.81
C GLN A 264 -2.25 13.00 12.85
N GLN A 265 -1.94 12.69 11.59
CA GLN A 265 -2.94 12.53 10.53
C GLN A 265 -2.43 11.61 9.42
N VAL A 266 -3.39 11.04 8.70
CA VAL A 266 -3.19 10.24 7.49
C VAL A 266 -4.02 10.87 6.38
N GLU A 267 -3.37 11.22 5.28
CA GLU A 267 -4.04 11.66 4.07
C GLU A 267 -4.07 10.53 3.03
N ILE A 268 -5.23 10.36 2.43
CA ILE A 268 -5.51 9.38 1.38
C ILE A 268 -5.80 10.15 0.11
N LEU A 269 -5.00 9.90 -0.92
CA LEU A 269 -5.09 10.53 -2.21
C LEU A 269 -5.64 9.52 -3.21
N GLN A 270 -6.64 9.90 -4.00
CA GLN A 270 -7.17 9.11 -5.11
C GLN A 270 -7.38 10.02 -6.31
N LEU A 271 -6.48 9.95 -7.29
CA LEU A 271 -6.53 10.78 -8.49
C LEU A 271 -6.74 9.93 -9.75
N LYS A 272 -7.32 10.56 -10.76
CA LYS A 272 -7.50 10.04 -12.12
C LYS A 272 -6.83 10.96 -13.13
N PRO A 273 -6.33 10.44 -14.26
CA PRO A 273 -5.70 11.26 -15.28
C PRO A 273 -6.74 12.20 -15.90
N GLN A 274 -6.34 13.44 -16.15
CA GLN A 274 -7.06 14.36 -17.02
C GLN A 274 -6.53 14.20 -18.45
N GLY A 275 -7.44 14.22 -19.42
CA GLY A 275 -7.12 14.21 -20.85
C GLY A 275 -6.76 15.59 -21.40
#